data_AF-A0A1D2WX18-F1
#
_entry.id   AF-A0A1D2WX18-F1
#
_cell.length_a   1.000
_cell.length_b   1.000
_cell.length_c   1.000
_cell.angle_alpha   90.00
_cell.angle_beta   90.00
_cell.angle_gamma   90.00
#
_symmetry.space_group_name_H-M   'P 1'
#
loop_
_entity.id
_entity.type
_entity.pdbx_description
1 polymer ?
#
loop_
_entity_poly.entity_id
_entity_poly.type
_entity_poly.pdbx_seq_one_letter_code
_entity_poly.pdbx_strand_id
1 'polypeptide(L)'
;MMYIKKLVIMILISFTLLASGCEEIMNFKQSSKSLEEPSTEFYILGPDGTAKNYPTNYVLGENGTVIVEIINHEQKPVNYTMEVKLEDTLLPLPADWQNICIENDETLEKAVTMNPPFEGTNMDLQFLLYNIDKKEMLENISLPYRNLNLWINVTTQNLSKNTSTLTTAV
;
A
#
# COMPACT_ATOMS: atom_id res chain seq x y z
N MET A 1 -44.16 20.48 -6.69
CA MET A 1 -43.97 19.16 -7.35
C MET A 1 -42.70 19.08 -8.20
N MET A 2 -42.38 20.09 -9.03
CA MET A 2 -41.19 20.10 -9.89
C MET A 2 -39.84 20.14 -9.13
N TYR A 3 -39.77 20.87 -8.02
CA TYR A 3 -38.56 20.97 -7.19
C TYR A 3 -38.24 19.68 -6.41
N ILE A 4 -39.28 18.99 -5.92
CA ILE A 4 -39.14 17.71 -5.21
C ILE A 4 -38.57 16.63 -6.15
N LYS A 5 -39.04 16.57 -7.40
CA LYS A 5 -38.49 15.66 -8.41
C LYS A 5 -37.00 15.92 -8.68
N LYS A 6 -36.60 17.19 -8.81
CA LYS A 6 -35.18 17.55 -9.01
C LYS A 6 -34.30 17.23 -7.79
N LEU A 7 -34.82 17.45 -6.57
CA LEU A 7 -34.12 17.12 -5.33
C LEU A 7 -33.90 15.61 -5.18
N VAL A 8 -34.92 14.80 -5.47
CA VAL A 8 -34.82 13.33 -5.43
C VAL A 8 -33.83 12.80 -6.47
N ILE A 9 -33.82 13.37 -7.67
CA ILE A 9 -32.85 13.00 -8.72
C ILE A 9 -31.41 13.32 -8.29
N MET A 10 -31.17 14.46 -7.63
CA MET A 10 -29.83 14.79 -7.14
C MET A 10 -29.34 13.85 -6.04
N ILE A 11 -30.22 13.44 -5.13
CA ILE A 11 -29.91 12.47 -4.07
C ILE A 11 -29.53 11.12 -4.69
N LEU A 12 -30.27 10.64 -5.69
CA LEU A 12 -29.97 9.39 -6.40
C LEU A 12 -28.59 9.41 -7.08
N ILE A 13 -28.22 10.53 -7.71
CA ILE A 13 -26.91 10.68 -8.38
C ILE A 13 -25.77 10.74 -7.35
N SER A 14 -25.99 11.33 -6.18
CA SER A 14 -24.99 11.32 -5.09
C SER A 14 -24.81 9.94 -4.46
N PHE A 15 -25.86 9.12 -4.47
CA PHE A 15 -25.81 7.76 -3.92
C PHE A 15 -25.05 6.79 -4.85
N THR A 16 -25.09 7.01 -6.16
CA THR A 16 -24.32 6.23 -7.14
C THR A 16 -22.81 6.50 -7.11
N LEU A 17 -22.36 7.61 -6.53
CA LEU A 17 -20.94 7.96 -6.43
C LEU A 17 -20.23 7.30 -5.23
N LEU A 18 -20.95 6.57 -4.38
CA LEU A 18 -20.41 5.86 -3.21
C LEU A 18 -20.13 4.37 -3.47
N ALA A 19 -20.38 3.88 -4.68
CA ALA A 19 -20.05 2.51 -5.09
C ALA A 19 -18.61 2.43 -5.62
N SER A 20 -17.61 2.74 -4.79
CA SER A 20 -16.24 2.28 -5.03
C SER A 20 -16.03 0.96 -4.28
N GLY A 21 -16.63 -0.10 -4.80
CA GLY A 21 -16.28 -1.48 -4.45
C GLY A 21 -16.20 -2.27 -5.75
N CYS A 22 -15.54 -3.44 -5.75
CA CYS A 22 -15.69 -4.44 -6.81
C CYS A 22 -17.19 -4.57 -7.16
N GLU A 23 -17.66 -3.93 -8.23
CA GLU A 23 -18.96 -4.25 -8.79
C GLU A 23 -18.84 -5.69 -9.28
N GLU A 24 -19.73 -6.57 -8.81
CA GLU A 24 -19.77 -7.97 -9.24
C GLU A 24 -20.15 -8.02 -10.73
N ILE A 25 -19.17 -7.80 -11.62
CA ILE A 25 -19.29 -8.24 -12.99
C ILE A 25 -19.09 -9.75 -12.93
N MET A 26 -20.20 -10.49 -12.83
CA MET A 26 -20.24 -11.95 -12.97
C MET A 26 -19.78 -12.37 -14.38
N ASN A 27 -18.49 -12.20 -14.68
CA ASN A 27 -17.82 -12.94 -15.73
C ASN A 27 -17.39 -14.26 -15.10
N PHE A 28 -18.28 -15.25 -15.15
CA PHE A 28 -17.94 -16.63 -14.79
C PHE A 28 -16.92 -17.17 -15.80
N LYS A 29 -15.65 -16.81 -15.61
CA LYS A 29 -14.53 -17.53 -16.20
C LYS A 29 -14.46 -18.82 -15.39
N GLN A 30 -14.85 -19.93 -16.01
CA GLN A 30 -14.81 -21.25 -15.39
C GLN A 30 -13.35 -21.64 -15.13
N SER A 31 -12.80 -21.14 -14.02
CA SER A 31 -11.53 -21.58 -13.48
C SER A 31 -11.76 -22.93 -12.81
N SER A 32 -10.97 -23.93 -13.16
CA SER A 32 -10.95 -25.21 -12.46
C SER A 32 -10.77 -24.92 -10.97
N LYS A 33 -11.74 -25.30 -10.14
CA LYS A 33 -11.68 -25.13 -8.68
C LYS A 33 -10.34 -25.67 -8.17
N SER A 34 -9.41 -24.77 -7.84
CA SER A 34 -8.16 -25.13 -7.18
C SER A 34 -8.52 -25.70 -5.80
N LEU A 35 -7.85 -26.78 -5.40
CA LEU A 35 -7.97 -27.35 -4.04
C LEU A 35 -7.18 -26.54 -3.01
N GLU A 36 -6.52 -25.47 -3.44
CA GLU A 36 -5.72 -24.58 -2.62
C GLU A 36 -6.59 -23.72 -1.70
N GLU A 37 -6.12 -23.49 -0.48
CA GLU A 37 -6.82 -22.63 0.47
C GLU A 37 -6.78 -21.17 -0.02
N PRO A 38 -7.90 -20.42 0.04
CA PRO A 38 -7.95 -19.02 -0.33
C PRO A 38 -6.86 -18.20 0.36
N SER A 39 -6.00 -17.53 -0.41
CA SER A 39 -4.90 -16.75 0.15
C SER A 39 -4.54 -15.55 -0.72
N THR A 40 -3.82 -14.59 -0.14
CA THR A 40 -3.21 -13.48 -0.88
C THR A 40 -1.70 -13.51 -0.64
N GLU A 41 -0.95 -13.31 -1.72
CA GLU A 41 0.49 -13.07 -1.67
C GLU A 41 0.75 -11.56 -1.62
N PHE A 42 1.72 -11.15 -0.80
CA PHE A 42 2.05 -9.75 -0.58
C PHE A 42 3.56 -9.61 -0.52
N TYR A 43 4.13 -8.85 -1.45
CA TYR A 43 5.56 -8.66 -1.61
C TYR A 43 5.96 -7.20 -1.68
N ILE A 44 7.19 -6.94 -1.27
CA ILE A 44 7.93 -5.71 -1.56
C ILE A 44 9.16 -6.09 -2.37
N LEU A 45 9.48 -5.26 -3.36
CA LEU A 45 10.67 -5.39 -4.21
C LEU A 45 11.45 -4.07 -4.16
N GLY A 46 12.76 -4.16 -4.35
CA GLY A 46 13.62 -3.01 -4.57
C GLY A 46 13.26 -2.28 -5.87
N PRO A 47 13.84 -1.08 -6.10
CA PRO A 47 13.60 -0.30 -7.32
C PRO A 47 13.98 -1.03 -8.62
N ASP A 48 14.80 -2.07 -8.52
CA ASP A 48 15.24 -2.92 -9.64
C ASP A 48 14.28 -4.08 -9.95
N GLY A 49 13.14 -4.17 -9.24
CA GLY A 49 12.16 -5.24 -9.41
C GLY A 49 12.61 -6.57 -8.80
N THR A 50 13.61 -6.56 -7.92
CA THR A 50 14.09 -7.77 -7.26
C THR A 50 13.77 -7.76 -5.77
N ALA A 51 13.74 -8.94 -5.14
CA ALA A 51 13.60 -9.06 -3.68
C ALA A 51 14.87 -8.66 -2.90
N LYS A 52 15.67 -7.73 -3.45
CA LYS A 52 16.92 -7.21 -2.90
C LYS A 52 16.95 -5.70 -3.06
N ASN A 53 17.98 -5.07 -2.48
CA ASN A 53 18.30 -3.66 -2.70
C ASN A 53 17.16 -2.69 -2.33
N TYR A 54 16.37 -3.02 -1.31
CA TYR A 54 15.39 -2.10 -0.74
C TYR A 54 16.09 -0.84 -0.20
N PRO A 55 15.47 0.35 -0.33
CA PRO A 55 15.96 1.54 0.34
C PRO A 55 15.84 1.38 1.85
N THR A 56 16.97 1.18 2.52
CA THR A 56 17.08 1.05 3.98
C THR A 56 17.79 2.23 4.64
N ASN A 57 18.38 3.13 3.85
CA ASN A 57 19.00 4.35 4.35
C ASN A 57 18.42 5.54 3.59
N TYR A 58 17.89 6.50 4.32
CA TYR A 58 17.22 7.68 3.81
C TYR A 58 17.93 8.93 4.30
N VAL A 59 17.86 9.97 3.49
CA VAL A 59 18.15 11.34 3.92
C VAL A 59 16.81 12.01 4.24
N LEU A 60 16.73 12.73 5.35
CA LEU A 60 15.51 13.41 5.77
C LEU A 60 15.02 14.36 4.68
N GLY A 61 13.76 14.22 4.28
CA GLY A 61 13.16 14.98 3.19
C GLY A 61 13.42 14.41 1.78
N GLU A 62 14.25 13.39 1.62
CA GLU A 62 14.42 12.66 0.37
C GLU A 62 13.45 11.46 0.28
N ASN A 63 13.14 11.09 -0.96
CA ASN A 63 12.22 10.00 -1.26
C ASN A 63 12.98 8.68 -1.46
N GLY A 64 12.46 7.59 -0.89
CA GLY A 64 12.81 6.21 -1.29
C GLY A 64 11.61 5.55 -1.97
N THR A 65 11.87 4.66 -2.92
CA THR A 65 10.80 3.95 -3.64
C THR A 65 11.00 2.45 -3.52
N VAL A 66 9.90 1.73 -3.29
CA VAL A 66 9.80 0.28 -3.43
C VAL A 66 8.71 -0.05 -4.43
N ILE A 67 8.70 -1.27 -4.95
CA ILE A 67 7.58 -1.81 -5.71
C ILE A 67 6.82 -2.74 -4.78
N VAL A 68 5.50 -2.59 -4.71
CA VAL A 68 4.61 -3.50 -3.99
C VAL A 68 3.90 -4.38 -5.00
N GLU A 69 3.87 -5.68 -4.72
CA GLU A 69 3.08 -6.66 -5.45
C GLU A 69 2.04 -7.31 -4.54
N ILE A 70 0.81 -7.41 -5.02
CA ILE A 70 -0.30 -8.11 -4.37
C ILE A 70 -0.89 -9.08 -5.38
N ILE A 71 -0.91 -10.37 -5.07
CA ILE A 71 -1.51 -11.41 -5.92
C ILE A 71 -2.67 -12.03 -5.16
N ASN A 72 -3.85 -11.97 -5.76
CA ASN A 72 -5.07 -12.45 -5.12
C ASN A 72 -5.36 -13.90 -5.55
N HIS A 73 -5.32 -14.85 -4.62
CA HIS A 73 -5.77 -16.23 -4.80
C HIS A 73 -6.96 -16.58 -3.88
N GLU A 74 -7.82 -15.60 -3.58
CA GLU A 74 -8.95 -15.75 -2.64
C GLU A 74 -10.19 -16.43 -3.27
N GLN A 75 -10.08 -16.89 -4.51
CA GLN A 75 -11.14 -17.51 -5.32
C GLN A 75 -12.30 -16.57 -5.65
N LYS A 76 -12.11 -15.26 -5.43
CA LYS A 76 -13.05 -14.18 -5.75
C LYS A 76 -12.32 -12.85 -5.85
N PRO A 77 -12.93 -11.82 -6.46
CA PRO A 77 -12.44 -10.46 -6.34
C PRO A 77 -12.43 -10.01 -4.88
N VAL A 78 -11.39 -9.29 -4.48
CA VAL A 78 -11.25 -8.77 -3.11
C VAL A 78 -10.86 -7.30 -3.16
N ASN A 79 -11.47 -6.51 -2.28
CA ASN A 79 -11.07 -5.12 -2.07
C ASN A 79 -10.01 -5.06 -0.97
N TYR A 80 -8.88 -4.45 -1.29
CA TYR A 80 -7.76 -4.24 -0.37
C TYR A 80 -7.54 -2.76 -0.06
N THR A 81 -7.04 -2.50 1.14
CA THR A 81 -6.47 -1.20 1.52
C THR A 81 -5.06 -1.42 2.01
N MET A 82 -4.11 -0.59 1.55
CA MET A 82 -2.75 -0.61 2.05
C MET A 82 -2.44 0.65 2.85
N GLU A 83 -1.75 0.47 3.97
CA GLU A 83 -1.14 1.54 4.75
C GLU A 83 0.37 1.32 4.85
N VAL A 84 1.11 2.41 5.01
CA VAL A 84 2.53 2.36 5.38
C VAL A 84 2.71 3.14 6.68
N LYS A 85 3.43 2.58 7.64
CA LYS A 85 3.77 3.22 8.91
C LYS A 85 5.28 3.23 9.10
N LEU A 86 5.80 4.32 9.63
CA LEU A 86 7.14 4.39 10.20
C LEU A 86 6.99 4.52 11.70
N GLU A 87 7.40 3.50 12.45
CA GLU A 87 7.02 3.32 13.86
C GLU A 87 5.49 3.38 13.99
N ASP A 88 4.97 4.32 14.78
CA ASP A 88 3.54 4.57 14.95
C ASP A 88 3.00 5.68 14.03
N THR A 89 3.82 6.20 13.11
CA THR A 89 3.44 7.32 12.23
C THR A 89 3.01 6.82 10.85
N LEU A 90 1.76 7.07 10.49
CA LEU A 90 1.25 6.82 9.14
C LEU A 90 1.96 7.69 8.11
N LEU A 91 2.47 7.07 7.05
CA LEU A 91 2.98 7.75 5.88
C LEU A 91 1.84 7.94 4.86
N PRO A 92 1.72 9.13 4.25
CA PRO A 92 0.65 9.39 3.30
C PRO A 92 0.85 8.56 2.03
N LEU A 93 -0.19 7.84 1.64
CA LEU A 93 -0.29 7.19 0.34
C LEU A 93 -1.37 7.84 -0.52
N PRO A 94 -1.24 7.83 -1.85
CA PRO A 94 -2.31 8.29 -2.72
C PRO A 94 -3.58 7.42 -2.57
N ALA A 95 -4.74 8.00 -2.92
CA ALA A 95 -6.06 7.39 -2.68
C ALA A 95 -6.30 6.07 -3.44
N ASP A 96 -5.52 5.82 -4.48
CA ASP A 96 -5.52 4.59 -5.26
C ASP A 96 -4.79 3.42 -4.56
N TRP A 97 -4.47 3.57 -3.27
CA TRP A 97 -4.11 2.49 -2.33
C TRP A 97 -5.25 2.11 -1.38
N GLN A 98 -6.43 2.68 -1.57
CA GLN A 98 -7.62 2.45 -0.75
C GLN A 98 -8.69 1.76 -1.59
N ASN A 99 -9.34 0.72 -1.04
CA ASN A 99 -10.42 -0.03 -1.70
C ASN A 99 -10.04 -0.52 -3.12
N ILE A 100 -8.80 -0.99 -3.30
CA ILE A 100 -8.32 -1.52 -4.57
C ILE A 100 -8.97 -2.89 -4.79
N CYS A 101 -9.79 -3.00 -5.83
CA CYS A 101 -10.33 -4.28 -6.27
C CYS A 101 -9.26 -5.06 -7.06
N ILE A 102 -8.91 -6.26 -6.62
CA ILE A 102 -8.04 -7.19 -7.35
C ILE A 102 -8.86 -8.45 -7.63
N GLU A 103 -9.02 -8.81 -8.90
CA GLU A 103 -9.73 -10.02 -9.33
C GLU A 103 -8.98 -11.28 -8.90
N ASN A 104 -9.66 -12.43 -8.91
CA ASN A 104 -8.99 -13.70 -8.59
C ASN A 104 -7.91 -14.05 -9.63
N ASP A 105 -6.76 -14.50 -9.14
CA ASP A 105 -5.52 -14.80 -9.85
C ASP A 105 -4.89 -13.62 -10.61
N GLU A 106 -5.33 -12.38 -10.34
CA GLU A 106 -4.71 -11.16 -10.88
C GLU A 106 -3.67 -10.58 -9.90
N THR A 107 -2.75 -9.78 -10.48
CA THR A 107 -1.66 -9.13 -9.77
C THR A 107 -1.79 -7.61 -9.85
N LEU A 108 -1.69 -6.94 -8.70
CA LEU A 108 -1.36 -5.52 -8.64
C LEU A 108 0.15 -5.38 -8.43
N GLU A 109 0.83 -4.69 -9.33
CA GLU A 109 2.22 -4.24 -9.16
C GLU A 109 2.25 -2.72 -9.23
N LYS A 110 2.79 -2.06 -8.20
CA LYS A 110 2.82 -0.59 -8.17
C LYS A 110 3.93 -0.02 -7.29
N ALA A 111 4.54 1.06 -7.76
CA ALA A 111 5.54 1.79 -7.00
C ALA A 111 4.94 2.55 -5.81
N VAL A 112 5.61 2.47 -4.67
CA VAL A 112 5.32 3.22 -3.45
C VAL A 112 6.51 4.11 -3.14
N THR A 113 6.30 5.42 -3.21
CA THR A 113 7.31 6.41 -2.83
C THR A 113 7.05 6.88 -1.40
N MET A 114 8.07 6.76 -0.56
CA MET A 114 8.03 7.09 0.86
C MET A 114 8.95 8.27 1.13
N ASN A 115 8.49 9.19 1.97
CA ASN A 115 9.25 10.32 2.47
C ASN A 115 9.22 10.28 3.99
N PRO A 116 10.25 9.72 4.66
CA PRO A 116 10.29 9.67 6.12
C PRO A 116 10.25 11.09 6.72
N PRO A 117 9.34 11.37 7.67
CA PRO A 117 9.13 12.73 8.18
C PRO A 117 10.07 13.12 9.33
N PHE A 118 10.85 12.18 9.89
CA PHE A 118 11.79 12.42 10.99
C PHE A 118 13.01 11.50 10.91
N GLU A 119 14.09 11.89 11.59
CA GLU A 119 15.33 11.13 11.67
C GLU A 119 15.27 10.01 12.70
N GLY A 120 16.09 8.98 12.54
CA GLY A 120 16.21 7.86 13.48
C GLY A 120 17.03 6.70 12.94
N THR A 121 17.37 5.76 13.82
CA THR A 121 18.19 4.58 13.50
C THR A 121 17.41 3.31 13.82
N ASN A 122 17.49 2.32 12.94
CA ASN A 122 16.81 1.03 13.07
C ASN A 122 15.30 1.19 13.35
N MET A 123 14.66 2.03 12.55
CA MET A 123 13.23 2.30 12.65
C MET A 123 12.42 1.27 11.87
N ASP A 124 11.27 0.88 12.40
CA ASP A 124 10.37 -0.09 11.77
C ASP A 124 9.48 0.57 10.72
N LEU A 125 9.72 0.25 9.45
CA LEU A 125 8.89 0.66 8.32
C LEU A 125 7.96 -0.51 7.94
N GLN A 126 6.69 -0.36 8.27
CA GLN A 126 5.67 -1.38 8.15
C GLN A 126 4.79 -1.13 6.92
N PHE A 127 4.56 -2.17 6.14
CA PHE A 127 3.58 -2.22 5.06
C PHE A 127 2.44 -3.11 5.51
N LEU A 128 1.24 -2.55 5.59
CA LEU A 128 0.07 -3.19 6.18
C LEU A 128 -1.00 -3.35 5.10
N LEU A 129 -1.36 -4.59 4.78
CA LEU A 129 -2.40 -4.90 3.80
C LEU A 129 -3.65 -5.37 4.53
N TYR A 130 -4.76 -4.67 4.32
CA TYR A 130 -6.06 -4.98 4.87
C TYR A 130 -6.95 -5.60 3.79
N ASN A 131 -7.53 -6.75 4.10
CA ASN A 131 -8.61 -7.34 3.32
C ASN A 131 -9.95 -6.85 3.92
N ILE A 132 -10.73 -6.11 3.14
CA ILE A 132 -11.94 -5.45 3.63
C ILE A 132 -13.02 -6.45 4.02
N ASP A 133 -13.07 -7.61 3.37
CA ASP A 133 -14.02 -8.69 3.67
C ASP A 133 -13.63 -9.47 4.94
N LYS A 134 -12.32 -9.54 5.24
CA LYS A 134 -11.75 -10.26 6.39
C LYS A 134 -11.27 -9.29 7.46
N LYS A 135 -12.17 -8.43 7.93
CA LYS A 135 -11.85 -7.42 8.94
C LYS A 135 -11.72 -8.04 10.33
N GLU A 136 -10.50 -8.48 10.66
CA GLU A 136 -10.17 -8.94 12.01
C GLU A 136 -9.92 -7.76 12.95
N MET A 137 -10.34 -7.93 14.21
CA MET A 137 -10.34 -6.88 15.23
C MET A 137 -9.76 -7.42 16.54
N LEU A 138 -8.81 -6.68 17.12
CA LEU A 138 -8.34 -6.89 18.49
C LEU A 138 -8.53 -5.59 19.26
N GLU A 139 -9.30 -5.62 20.34
CA GLU A 139 -9.54 -4.44 21.19
C GLU A 139 -10.02 -3.18 20.42
N ASN A 140 -10.85 -3.37 19.39
CA ASN A 140 -11.35 -2.34 18.46
C ASN A 140 -10.29 -1.78 17.47
N ILE A 141 -9.13 -2.43 17.38
CA ILE A 141 -8.08 -2.12 16.41
C ILE A 141 -8.21 -3.10 15.25
N SER A 142 -8.29 -2.58 14.02
CA SER A 142 -8.28 -3.41 12.81
C SER A 142 -6.90 -4.01 12.62
N LEU A 143 -6.82 -5.34 12.58
CA LEU A 143 -5.58 -6.04 12.30
C LEU A 143 -5.33 -6.12 10.79
N PRO A 144 -4.06 -5.98 10.35
CA PRO A 144 -3.73 -6.22 8.95
C PRO A 144 -3.94 -7.70 8.61
N TYR A 145 -4.40 -7.96 7.39
CA TYR A 145 -4.52 -9.32 6.86
C TYR A 145 -3.15 -9.91 6.47
N ARG A 146 -2.23 -9.05 6.00
CA ARG A 146 -0.81 -9.33 5.77
C ARG A 146 0.02 -8.12 6.17
N ASN A 147 1.24 -8.34 6.65
CA ASN A 147 2.19 -7.26 6.92
C ASN A 147 3.61 -7.65 6.51
N LEU A 148 4.39 -6.65 6.13
CA LEU A 148 5.82 -6.73 5.84
C LEU A 148 6.54 -5.60 6.57
N ASN A 149 7.80 -5.82 6.93
CA ASN A 149 8.57 -4.88 7.73
C ASN A 149 9.97 -4.69 7.12
N LEU A 150 10.46 -3.46 7.08
CA LEU A 150 11.84 -3.10 6.77
C LEU A 150 12.43 -2.28 7.91
N TRP A 151 13.66 -2.59 8.30
CA TRP A 151 14.42 -1.75 9.23
C TRP A 151 15.17 -0.68 8.46
N ILE A 152 14.89 0.59 8.76
CA ILE A 152 15.47 1.73 8.03
C ILE A 152 16.23 2.69 8.95
N ASN A 153 17.15 3.45 8.36
CA ASN A 153 17.79 4.59 9.00
C ASN A 153 17.45 5.86 8.23
N VAL A 154 17.19 6.95 8.94
CA VAL A 154 16.94 8.28 8.35
C VAL A 154 17.90 9.27 8.98
N THR A 155 18.68 9.96 8.16
CA THR A 155 19.74 10.88 8.60
C THR A 155 19.58 12.26 7.96
N THR A 156 20.04 13.31 8.65
CA THR A 156 19.99 14.69 8.14
C THR A 156 21.10 15.05 7.14
N GLN A 157 22.08 14.15 6.92
CA GLN A 157 23.21 14.39 6.03
C GLN A 157 23.36 13.30 4.99
N ASN A 158 23.60 13.71 3.74
CA ASN A 158 24.06 12.81 2.70
C ASN A 158 25.54 12.48 2.96
N LEU A 159 25.80 11.50 3.83
CA LEU A 159 27.16 11.08 4.25
C LEU A 159 28.06 10.67 3.06
N SER A 160 27.50 10.49 1.86
CA SER A 160 28.22 10.14 0.63
C SER A 160 29.02 11.28 -0.01
N LYS A 161 28.83 12.55 0.39
CA LYS A 161 29.47 13.70 -0.30
C LYS A 161 30.66 14.37 0.38
N ASN A 162 31.07 13.94 1.58
CA ASN A 162 32.03 14.71 2.40
C ASN A 162 33.44 14.10 2.54
N THR A 163 33.93 13.31 1.57
CA THR A 163 35.29 12.72 1.61
C THR A 163 36.27 13.29 0.57
N SER A 164 36.07 14.52 0.08
CA SER A 164 36.95 15.08 -0.94
C SER A 164 37.23 16.58 -0.79
N THR A 165 37.65 17.05 0.38
CA THR A 165 38.58 18.19 0.49
C THR A 165 38.99 18.38 1.94
N LEU A 166 40.12 17.83 2.34
CA LEU A 166 41.00 18.43 3.36
C LEU A 166 42.40 17.81 3.17
N THR A 167 43.16 18.33 2.21
CA THR A 167 44.61 18.14 2.16
C THR A 167 45.25 19.38 1.55
N THR A 168 46.19 19.94 2.32
CA THR A 168 47.17 20.98 2.00
C THR A 168 46.73 22.44 2.19
N ALA A 169 47.07 22.97 3.37
CA ALA A 169 47.68 24.29 3.48
C ALA A 169 48.89 24.18 4.40
N VAL A 170 49.97 24.83 3.95
CA VAL A 170 51.39 24.81 4.37
C VAL A 170 51.62 25.01 5.86
#